data_AF-A0A2D4QK77-F1
#
_entry.id   AF-A0A2D4QK77-F1
#
_cell.length_a   1.000
_cell.length_b   1.000
_cell.length_c   1.000
_cell.angle_alpha   90.00
_cell.angle_beta   90.00
_cell.angle_gamma   90.00
#
_symmetry.space_group_name_H-M   'P 1'
#
loop_
_entity.id
_entity.type
_entity.pdbx_description
1 polymer ?
#
loop_
_entity_poly.entity_id
_entity_poly.type
_entity_poly.pdbx_seq_one_letter_code
_entity_poly.pdbx_strand_id
1 'polypeptide(L)'
;YRVNDENREETTFVDCEAWGRTAEVMGQYLRKGRPVFIEGRLKLDQWQDRDGNNRSKLKVVIENFQFVDSRSGGGDAPSQTSAAPQSVPEDEIPF
;
A
#
# COMPACT_ATOMS: atom_id res chain seq x y z
N TYR A 1 19.16 14.98 7.70
CA TYR A 1 20.43 15.73 7.80
C TYR A 1 20.38 16.57 9.07
N ARG A 2 21.41 16.51 9.93
CA ARG A 2 21.45 17.27 11.20
C ARG A 2 22.11 18.62 10.94
N VAL A 3 21.40 19.70 11.25
CA VAL A 3 21.98 21.04 11.41
C VAL A 3 21.78 21.43 12.85
N ASN A 4 22.86 21.74 13.56
CA ASN A 4 22.82 22.28 14.92
C ASN A 4 22.05 21.44 15.96
N ASP A 5 22.23 20.13 15.92
CA ASP A 5 21.70 19.17 16.90
C ASP A 5 20.16 19.01 16.96
N GLU A 6 19.41 19.71 16.10
CA GLU A 6 17.96 19.53 15.95
C GLU A 6 17.65 18.49 14.86
N ASN A 7 16.74 17.56 15.18
CA ASN A 7 16.17 16.64 14.19
C ASN A 7 15.26 17.44 13.26
N ARG A 8 15.73 17.71 12.04
CA ARG A 8 14.93 18.34 11.00
C ARG A 8 14.21 17.28 10.17
N GLU A 9 12.89 17.33 10.17
CA GLU A 9 12.05 16.54 9.28
C GLU A 9 12.01 17.19 7.90
N GLU A 10 12.28 16.40 6.86
CA GLU A 10 12.20 16.84 5.47
C GLU A 10 11.02 16.13 4.79
N THR A 11 10.04 16.91 4.34
CA THR A 11 8.88 16.39 3.61
C THR A 11 9.08 16.63 2.11
N THR A 12 9.01 15.56 1.33
CA THR A 12 9.08 15.63 -0.13
C THR A 12 7.74 15.20 -0.73
N PHE A 13 7.26 15.98 -1.69
CA PHE A 13 6.09 15.63 -2.48
C PHE A 13 6.53 15.09 -3.83
N VAL A 14 6.00 13.93 -4.21
CA VAL A 14 6.32 13.26 -5.45
C VAL A 14 5.04 13.05 -6.25
N ASP A 15 5.07 13.47 -7.51
CA ASP A 15 3.98 13.20 -8.43
C ASP A 15 4.06 11.77 -8.96
N CYS A 16 2.96 11.03 -8.80
CA CYS A 16 2.84 9.66 -9.27
C CYS A 16 1.69 9.52 -10.27
N GLU A 17 1.87 8.65 -11.26
CA GLU A 17 0.91 8.41 -12.33
C GLU A 17 0.63 6.91 -12.44
N ALA A 18 -0.63 6.51 -12.27
CA ALA A 18 -1.09 5.13 -12.44
C ALA A 18 -2.02 5.03 -13.64
N TRP A 19 -1.96 3.89 -14.34
CA TRP A 19 -2.76 3.62 -15.53
C TRP A 19 -3.44 2.25 -15.48
N GLY A 20 -4.47 2.07 -16.32
CA GLY A 20 -5.19 0.80 -16.47
C GLY A 20 -5.73 0.25 -15.15
N ARG A 21 -5.59 -1.07 -14.96
CA ARG A 21 -6.08 -1.77 -13.76
C ARG A 21 -5.49 -1.20 -12.45
N THR A 22 -4.23 -0.78 -12.46
CA THR A 22 -3.59 -0.19 -11.28
C THR A 22 -4.31 1.09 -10.86
N ALA A 23 -4.66 1.97 -11.83
CA ALA A 23 -5.41 3.19 -11.55
C ALA A 23 -6.81 2.91 -11.01
N GLU A 24 -7.51 1.91 -11.55
CA GLU A 24 -8.85 1.52 -11.11
C GLU A 24 -8.84 1.08 -9.63
N VAL A 25 -7.90 0.20 -9.26
CA VAL A 25 -7.78 -0.30 -7.88
C VAL A 25 -7.36 0.84 -6.94
N MET A 26 -6.38 1.67 -7.32
CA MET A 26 -5.98 2.81 -6.50
C MET A 26 -7.13 3.82 -6.34
N GLY A 27 -7.89 4.13 -7.38
CA GLY A 27 -9.08 4.99 -7.28
C GLY A 27 -10.14 4.42 -6.34
N GLN A 28 -10.35 3.10 -6.36
CA GLN A 28 -11.34 2.45 -5.50
C GLN A 28 -10.92 2.43 -4.02
N TYR A 29 -9.66 2.14 -3.70
CA TYR A 29 -9.23 1.81 -2.33
C TYR A 29 -8.25 2.80 -1.67
N LEU A 30 -7.60 3.67 -2.45
CA LEU A 30 -6.73 4.72 -1.89
C LEU A 30 -7.58 5.90 -1.42
N ARG A 31 -7.24 6.45 -0.25
CA ARG A 31 -7.86 7.63 0.34
C ARG A 31 -6.78 8.55 0.89
N LYS A 32 -7.08 9.83 1.05
CA LYS A 32 -6.13 10.81 1.60
C LYS A 32 -5.63 10.35 2.97
N GLY A 33 -4.32 10.41 3.17
CA GLY A 33 -3.67 10.03 4.44
C GLY A 33 -3.40 8.53 4.59
N ARG A 34 -3.87 7.67 3.68
CA ARG A 34 -3.55 6.24 3.72
C ARG A 34 -2.10 6.00 3.28
N PRO A 35 -1.25 5.36 4.10
CA PRO A 35 0.12 5.04 3.71
C PRO A 35 0.14 3.99 2.60
N VAL A 36 1.02 4.19 1.62
CA VAL A 36 1.16 3.31 0.45
C VAL A 36 2.63 3.18 0.08
N PHE A 37 3.05 1.97 -0.23
CA PHE A 37 4.32 1.65 -0.87
C PHE A 37 4.11 1.62 -2.37
N ILE A 38 4.98 2.28 -3.12
CA ILE A 38 4.88 2.43 -4.58
C ILE A 38 6.19 1.98 -5.20
N GLU A 39 6.08 1.15 -6.24
CA GLU A 39 7.18 0.71 -7.09
C GLU A 39 6.86 1.08 -8.55
N GLY A 40 7.88 1.54 -9.26
CA GLY A 40 7.74 1.91 -10.66
C GLY A 40 8.98 2.62 -11.17
N ARG A 41 8.81 3.42 -12.21
CA ARG A 41 9.92 4.07 -12.93
C ARG A 41 9.82 5.58 -12.93
N LEU A 42 10.97 6.24 -12.88
CA LEU A 42 11.07 7.69 -13.05
C LEU A 42 10.87 8.08 -14.52
N LYS A 43 10.06 9.10 -14.74
CA LYS A 43 9.80 9.68 -16.06
C LYS A 43 10.00 11.19 -15.98
N LEU A 44 10.83 11.72 -16.87
CA LEU A 44 10.97 13.16 -17.08
C LEU A 44 10.04 13.56 -18.23
N ASP A 45 8.90 14.15 -17.90
CA ASP A 45 8.04 14.76 -18.91
C ASP A 45 8.62 16.12 -19.29
N GLN A 46 8.79 16.37 -20.59
CA GLN A 46 9.21 17.66 -21.13
C GLN A 46 8.17 18.15 -22.13
N TRP A 47 7.76 19.41 -22.00
CA TRP A 47 6.77 20.01 -22.87
C TRP A 47 6.98 21.52 -22.98
N GLN A 48 6.36 22.16 -23.97
CA GLN A 48 6.36 23.60 -24.14
C GLN A 48 5.07 24.19 -23.59
N ASP A 49 5.15 25.22 -22.75
CA ASP A 49 3.98 25.96 -22.28
C ASP A 49 3.43 26.89 -23.38
N ARG A 50 2.26 27.49 -23.12
CA ARG A 50 1.58 28.36 -24.10
C ARG A 50 2.39 29.60 -24.47
N ASP A 51 3.33 29.99 -23.62
CA ASP A 51 4.20 31.15 -23.82
C ASP A 51 5.51 30.76 -24.53
N GLY A 52 5.65 29.49 -24.95
CA GLY A 52 6.82 29.00 -25.67
C GLY A 52 7.97 28.56 -24.77
N ASN A 53 7.81 28.49 -23.45
CA ASN A 53 8.90 28.07 -22.57
C ASN A 53 8.95 26.55 -22.41
N ASN A 54 10.17 26.00 -22.43
CA ASN A 54 10.39 24.60 -22.12
C ASN A 54 10.19 24.34 -20.62
N ARG A 55 9.36 23.36 -20.30
CA ARG A 55 9.11 22.87 -18.95
C ARG A 55 9.51 21.42 -18.83
N SER A 56 9.93 21.03 -17.63
CA SER A 56 10.19 19.64 -17.29
C SER A 56 9.58 19.30 -15.94
N LYS A 57 9.12 18.06 -15.78
CA LYS A 57 8.61 17.55 -14.50
C LYS A 57 8.99 16.09 -14.34
N LEU A 58 9.58 15.78 -13.20
CA LEU A 58 9.89 14.40 -12.81
C LEU A 58 8.65 13.78 -12.16
N LYS A 59 8.28 12.59 -12.59
CA LYS A 59 7.16 11.81 -12.06
C LYS A 59 7.54 10.35 -11.89
N VAL A 60 6.79 9.62 -11.08
CA VAL A 60 6.86 8.17 -10.98
C VAL A 60 5.69 7.55 -11.73
N VAL A 61 5.96 6.75 -12.76
CA VAL A 61 4.94 5.90 -13.38
C VAL A 61 4.86 4.62 -12.56
N ILE A 62 3.68 4.36 -11.97
CA ILE A 62 3.45 3.27 -11.04
C ILE A 62 3.29 1.96 -11.82
N GLU A 63 4.11 0.96 -11.45
CA GLU A 63 4.04 -0.40 -12.00
C GLU A 63 3.41 -1.36 -10.97
N ASN A 64 3.72 -1.16 -9.69
CA ASN A 64 3.19 -1.95 -8.59
C ASN A 64 3.00 -1.10 -7.33
N PHE A 65 2.09 -1.50 -6.44
CA PHE A 65 1.86 -0.82 -5.17
C PHE A 65 1.36 -1.78 -4.09
N GLN A 66 1.58 -1.41 -2.84
CA GLN A 66 1.04 -2.13 -1.68
C GLN A 66 0.52 -1.13 -0.66
N PHE A 67 -0.65 -1.40 -0.10
CA PHE A 67 -1.14 -0.61 1.03
C PHE A 67 -0.32 -0.96 2.27
N VAL A 68 0.28 0.05 2.88
CA VAL A 68 0.98 -0.11 4.17
C VAL A 68 -0.04 0.19 5.24
N ASP A 69 -0.99 -0.74 5.42
CA ASP A 69 -1.85 -0.68 6.59
C ASP A 69 -1.02 -1.10 7.80
N SER A 70 -0.97 -0.28 8.83
CA SER A 70 -0.53 -0.79 10.13
C SER A 70 -1.53 -1.87 10.47
N ARG A 71 -1.09 -3.13 10.60
CA ARG A 71 -1.89 -4.12 11.32
C ARG A 71 -2.12 -3.56 12.72
N SER A 72 -3.19 -2.80 12.90
CA SER A 72 -3.89 -2.71 14.16
C SER A 72 -4.53 -4.09 14.31
N GLY A 73 -3.71 -5.04 14.77
CA GLY A 73 -4.21 -6.21 15.45
C GLY A 73 -4.91 -5.71 16.71
N GLY A 74 -6.23 -5.57 16.61
CA GLY A 74 -7.11 -5.17 17.69
C GLY A 74 -8.46 -5.77 17.36
N GLY A 75 -8.77 -6.89 18.02
CA GLY A 75 -9.74 -7.88 17.58
C GLY A 75 -11.18 -7.39 17.51
N ASP A 76 -11.89 -7.90 16.52
CA ASP A 76 -13.31 -8.25 16.61
C ASP A 76 -13.61 -9.25 15.50
N ALA A 77 -13.03 -10.45 15.63
CA ALA A 77 -13.55 -11.63 14.98
C ALA A 77 -14.18 -12.49 16.09
N PRO A 78 -15.50 -12.72 16.09
CA PRO A 78 -16.11 -13.56 17.11
C PRO A 78 -15.52 -14.96 16.96
N SER A 79 -14.87 -15.43 18.02
CA SER A 79 -14.38 -16.79 18.13
C SER A 79 -15.59 -17.74 18.07
N GLN A 80 -15.89 -18.26 16.87
CA GLN A 80 -16.72 -19.44 16.75
C GLN A 80 -15.88 -20.62 17.22
N THR A 81 -16.17 -21.05 18.45
CA THR A 81 -15.73 -22.33 19.00
C THR A 81 -16.18 -23.45 18.07
N SER A 82 -15.30 -23.89 17.17
CA SER A 82 -15.43 -25.18 16.51
C SER A 82 -15.02 -26.26 17.51
N ALA A 83 -16.02 -26.86 18.15
CA ALA A 83 -15.85 -28.06 18.96
C ALA A 83 -15.27 -29.18 18.08
N ALA A 84 -14.15 -29.77 18.51
CA ALA A 84 -13.52 -30.90 17.87
C ALA A 84 -14.40 -32.16 17.94
N PRO A 85 -14.45 -33.01 16.89
CA PRO A 85 -15.10 -34.31 16.98
C PRO A 85 -14.26 -35.25 17.86
N GLN A 86 -14.88 -35.80 18.89
CA GLN A 86 -14.25 -36.77 19.78
C GLN A 86 -13.99 -38.09 19.02
N SER A 87 -12.73 -38.54 19.02
CA SER A 87 -12.34 -39.88 18.60
C SER A 87 -12.86 -40.88 19.63
N VAL A 88 -13.76 -41.78 19.21
CA VAL A 88 -14.14 -42.96 19.99
C VAL A 88 -12.97 -43.96 19.97
N PRO A 89 -12.50 -44.48 21.13
CA PRO A 89 -11.47 -45.52 21.15
C PRO A 89 -12.06 -46.86 20.63
N GLU A 90 -11.39 -47.46 19.64
CA GLU A 90 -11.78 -48.69 18.92
C GLU A 90 -11.63 -50.00 19.73
N ASP A 91 -11.68 -49.96 21.06
CA ASP A 91 -11.38 -51.12 21.92
C ASP A 91 -12.61 -51.86 22.48
N GLU A 92 -13.83 -51.61 21.97
CA GLU A 92 -15.05 -52.33 22.39
C GLU A 92 -15.83 -52.97 21.24
N ILE A 93 -15.19 -53.87 20.48
CA ILE A 93 -15.93 -54.86 19.68
C ILE A 93 -15.63 -56.27 20.23
N PRO A 94 -16.44 -56.79 21.18
CA PRO A 94 -16.46 -58.21 21.48
C PRO A 94 -17.26 -59.00 20.42
N PHE A 95 -16.71 -60.14 20.01
CA PHE A 95 -17.31 -61.12 19.08
C PHE A 95 -18.63 -61.71 19.59
#